data_AF-A0AAU7PTQ5-F1
#
_entry.id   AF-A0AAU7PTQ5-F1
#
_cell.length_a   1.000
_cell.length_b   1.000
_cell.length_c   1.000
_cell.angle_alpha   90.00
_cell.angle_beta   90.00
_cell.angle_gamma   90.00
#
_symmetry.space_group_name_H-M   'P 1'
#
loop_
_entity.id
_entity.type
_entity.pdbx_description
1 polymer ?
#
loop_
_entity_poly.entity_id
_entity_poly.type
_entity_poly.pdbx_seq_one_letter_code
_entity_poly.pdbx_strand_id
1 'polypeptide(L)'
;MAKQIIQRNNSMVQDNQQINVTLEESSDIIKYDSFGILSAKKSIWVPEAQKSILLTAVEVSAPLDISIILSDGDNDFLSLRVTELLSTVSQRFSSAYRLKTNNALMISTSDEKINCNTSGAVSATQVAYNSRSDFINVNNAVGLANGSLAVLNSGLLNQTRGRIILGYSMLPSNYAYLEITSVVIKYYCRLSLTLAVGVSSMILYWRPDSLENWIELQQMSLSLIGAIDYLTVPVTYDITNAVLQASNPWEVISNMQTSFVGTHTGLGLGNAVQLDAVEVKICMSGKNQITLFGYEA
;
A
#
# COMPACT_ATOMS: atom_id res chain seq x y z
N MET A 1 -44.35 -5.81 -83.24
CA MET A 1 -43.10 -5.15 -82.81
C MET A 1 -42.31 -6.20 -82.02
N ALA A 2 -41.10 -6.56 -82.51
CA ALA A 2 -39.96 -7.31 -81.92
C ALA A 2 -40.16 -8.38 -80.81
N LYS A 3 -39.35 -9.43 -80.61
CA LYS A 3 -38.39 -10.27 -81.35
C LYS A 3 -37.79 -11.21 -80.25
N GLN A 4 -37.59 -12.50 -80.56
CA GLN A 4 -36.70 -13.48 -79.90
C GLN A 4 -36.96 -13.89 -78.42
N ILE A 5 -37.20 -15.16 -78.07
CA ILE A 5 -36.45 -16.44 -78.23
C ILE A 5 -35.37 -16.66 -77.14
N ILE A 6 -35.75 -17.52 -76.18
CA ILE A 6 -35.06 -18.73 -75.65
C ILE A 6 -33.72 -18.59 -74.87
N GLN A 7 -33.69 -19.40 -73.79
CA GLN A 7 -32.59 -20.18 -73.20
C GLN A 7 -31.86 -19.69 -71.95
N ARG A 8 -31.92 -20.58 -70.94
CA ARG A 8 -30.90 -20.83 -69.91
C ARG A 8 -29.50 -20.73 -70.49
N ASN A 9 -28.62 -20.06 -69.74
CA ASN A 9 -27.25 -20.52 -69.58
C ASN A 9 -26.83 -20.41 -68.12
N ASN A 10 -26.31 -21.54 -67.61
CA ASN A 10 -25.55 -21.63 -66.38
C ASN A 10 -24.25 -20.82 -66.53
N SER A 11 -23.87 -20.08 -65.48
CA SER A 11 -22.46 -19.90 -65.14
C SER A 11 -22.32 -19.67 -63.64
N MET A 12 -21.63 -20.62 -63.02
CA MET A 12 -21.16 -20.70 -61.64
C MET A 12 -20.47 -19.40 -61.19
N VAL A 13 -20.72 -18.96 -59.96
CA VAL A 13 -19.65 -18.78 -58.95
C VAL A 13 -20.24 -19.15 -57.59
N GLN A 14 -19.69 -20.22 -57.00
CA GLN A 14 -19.84 -20.53 -55.59
C GLN A 14 -19.15 -19.44 -54.79
N ASP A 15 -19.90 -18.57 -54.12
CA ASP A 15 -19.39 -17.95 -52.90
C ASP A 15 -19.74 -18.89 -51.74
N ASN A 16 -18.81 -19.81 -51.49
CA ASN A 16 -18.63 -20.44 -50.19
C ASN A 16 -18.29 -19.32 -49.19
N GLN A 17 -19.28 -18.54 -48.76
CA GLN A 17 -19.22 -17.93 -47.45
C GLN A 17 -19.51 -19.03 -46.45
N GLN A 18 -18.49 -19.86 -46.24
CA GLN A 18 -18.39 -20.68 -45.05
C GLN A 18 -18.51 -19.69 -43.90
N ILE A 19 -19.66 -19.71 -43.22
CA ILE A 19 -19.83 -19.05 -41.94
C ILE A 19 -18.70 -19.65 -41.10
N ASN A 20 -17.66 -18.86 -40.81
CA ASN A 20 -16.63 -19.22 -39.86
C ASN A 20 -17.33 -19.23 -38.50
N VAL A 21 -18.02 -20.33 -38.21
CA VAL A 21 -18.42 -20.70 -36.87
C VAL A 21 -17.12 -21.01 -36.16
N THR A 22 -16.60 -20.03 -35.44
CA THR A 22 -15.51 -20.24 -34.49
C THR A 22 -16.01 -21.26 -33.47
N LEU A 23 -15.52 -22.48 -33.58
CA LEU A 23 -15.71 -23.51 -32.56
C LEU A 23 -15.02 -23.01 -31.30
N GLU A 24 -15.79 -22.78 -30.25
CA GLU A 24 -15.27 -22.53 -28.91
C GLU A 24 -14.58 -23.83 -28.48
N GLU A 25 -13.26 -23.90 -28.60
CA GLU A 25 -12.50 -25.06 -28.12
C GLU A 25 -12.64 -25.13 -26.60
N SER A 26 -13.15 -26.26 -26.12
CA SER A 26 -13.33 -26.50 -24.69
C SER A 26 -11.99 -26.39 -23.98
N SER A 27 -11.91 -25.55 -22.95
CA SER A 27 -10.73 -25.44 -22.10
C SER A 27 -10.77 -26.56 -21.06
N ASP A 28 -9.76 -27.43 -21.05
CA ASP A 28 -9.64 -28.52 -20.08
C ASP A 28 -8.72 -28.14 -18.90
N ILE A 29 -7.91 -27.09 -19.06
CA ILE A 29 -7.01 -26.56 -18.03
C ILE A 29 -7.44 -25.16 -17.60
N ILE A 30 -7.58 -24.98 -16.29
CA ILE A 30 -7.78 -23.69 -15.62
C ILE A 30 -6.62 -23.46 -14.65
N LYS A 31 -5.89 -22.36 -14.81
CA LYS A 31 -4.82 -21.95 -13.87
C LYS A 31 -5.24 -20.69 -13.15
N TYR A 32 -4.97 -20.63 -11.86
CA TYR A 32 -5.21 -19.46 -11.01
C TYR A 32 -3.91 -19.06 -10.31
N ASP A 33 -3.63 -17.76 -10.27
CA ASP A 33 -2.50 -17.20 -9.51
C ASP A 33 -2.89 -15.85 -8.88
N SER A 34 -2.21 -15.50 -7.78
CA SER A 34 -2.32 -14.20 -7.13
C SER A 34 -0.94 -13.64 -6.82
N PHE A 35 -0.76 -12.35 -7.08
CA PHE A 35 0.54 -11.69 -7.05
C PHE A 35 0.41 -10.19 -6.78
N GLY A 36 1.43 -9.61 -6.15
CA GLY A 36 1.56 -8.16 -6.01
C GLY A 36 2.07 -7.50 -7.30
N ILE A 37 2.96 -6.53 -7.15
CA ILE A 37 3.66 -5.91 -8.29
C ILE A 37 4.78 -6.85 -8.77
N LEU A 38 4.84 -7.10 -10.09
CA LEU A 38 5.83 -7.96 -10.74
C LEU A 38 6.64 -7.17 -11.78
N SER A 39 7.68 -6.49 -11.32
CA SER A 39 8.61 -5.75 -12.18
C SER A 39 9.46 -6.64 -13.09
N ALA A 40 9.50 -7.94 -12.82
CA ALA A 40 10.16 -8.95 -13.65
C ALA A 40 9.17 -10.05 -14.04
N LYS A 41 9.39 -10.69 -15.18
CA LYS A 41 8.54 -11.77 -15.68
C LYS A 41 8.56 -12.97 -14.73
N LYS A 42 7.37 -13.45 -14.37
CA LYS A 42 7.14 -14.65 -13.57
C LYS A 42 6.46 -15.70 -14.45
N SER A 43 6.92 -16.95 -14.40
CA SER A 43 6.22 -18.06 -15.07
C SER A 43 4.96 -18.44 -14.30
N ILE A 44 3.83 -18.51 -15.00
CA ILE A 44 2.54 -18.92 -14.42
C ILE A 44 1.97 -20.19 -15.04
N TRP A 45 2.49 -20.60 -16.21
CA TRP A 45 2.18 -21.89 -16.81
C TRP A 45 3.35 -22.35 -17.69
N VAL A 46 3.96 -23.47 -17.32
CA VAL A 46 4.98 -24.15 -18.14
C VAL A 46 4.33 -25.37 -18.79
N PRO A 47 4.36 -25.52 -20.13
CA PRO A 47 3.79 -26.68 -20.79
C PRO A 47 4.64 -27.93 -20.56
N GLU A 48 4.05 -29.11 -20.78
CA GLU A 48 4.83 -30.33 -20.89
C GLU A 48 5.84 -30.27 -22.05
N ALA A 49 6.90 -31.08 -21.96
CA ALA A 49 7.93 -31.11 -22.98
C ALA A 49 7.34 -31.40 -24.36
N GLN A 50 7.75 -30.60 -25.35
CA GLN A 50 7.31 -30.61 -26.74
C GLN A 50 5.86 -30.17 -26.99
N LYS A 51 5.14 -29.71 -25.96
CA LYS A 51 3.81 -29.11 -26.10
C LYS A 51 3.86 -27.58 -26.17
N SER A 52 2.76 -27.01 -26.66
CA SER A 52 2.46 -25.59 -26.71
C SER A 52 1.22 -25.32 -25.86
N ILE A 53 1.15 -24.14 -25.25
CA ILE A 53 -0.06 -23.66 -24.56
C ILE A 53 -0.98 -23.02 -25.60
N LEU A 54 -2.25 -23.43 -25.60
CA LEU A 54 -3.32 -22.84 -26.40
C LEU A 54 -4.31 -22.15 -25.46
N LEU A 55 -4.21 -20.82 -25.40
CA LEU A 55 -4.96 -19.98 -24.47
C LEU A 55 -6.30 -19.55 -25.09
N THR A 56 -7.41 -19.87 -24.44
CA THR A 56 -8.78 -19.60 -24.92
C THR A 56 -9.39 -18.37 -24.26
N ALA A 57 -9.02 -18.11 -23.00
CA ALA A 57 -9.42 -16.90 -22.28
C ALA A 57 -8.46 -16.55 -21.14
N VAL A 58 -8.51 -15.29 -20.73
CA VAL A 58 -7.82 -14.74 -19.57
C VAL A 58 -8.78 -13.85 -18.81
N GLU A 59 -8.81 -13.99 -17.50
CA GLU A 59 -9.49 -13.07 -16.59
C GLU A 59 -8.48 -12.53 -15.59
N VAL A 60 -8.45 -11.21 -15.43
CA VAL A 60 -7.62 -10.56 -14.42
C VAL A 60 -8.48 -9.68 -13.55
N SER A 61 -8.19 -9.64 -12.26
CA SER A 61 -8.81 -8.68 -11.34
C SER A 61 -7.75 -7.99 -10.50
N ALA A 62 -7.93 -6.69 -10.29
CA ALA A 62 -7.02 -5.90 -9.47
C ALA A 62 -7.81 -4.92 -8.58
N PRO A 63 -7.32 -4.68 -7.35
CA PRO A 63 -7.94 -3.73 -6.43
C PRO A 63 -7.50 -2.28 -6.69
N LEU A 64 -6.45 -2.05 -7.51
CA LEU A 64 -5.92 -0.74 -7.88
C LEU A 64 -5.55 -0.75 -9.37
N ASP A 65 -5.45 0.43 -9.98
CA ASP A 65 -5.14 0.57 -11.40
C ASP A 65 -3.79 -0.12 -11.72
N ILE A 66 -3.79 -0.98 -12.75
CA ILE A 66 -2.62 -1.75 -13.17
C ILE A 66 -2.76 -2.26 -14.60
N SER A 67 -1.63 -2.42 -15.29
CA SER A 67 -1.53 -3.18 -16.53
C SER A 67 -0.92 -4.54 -16.22
N ILE A 68 -1.61 -5.62 -16.59
CA ILE A 68 -1.11 -6.99 -16.49
C ILE A 68 -0.72 -7.46 -17.88
N ILE A 69 0.56 -7.76 -18.06
CA ILE A 69 1.16 -8.12 -19.34
C ILE A 69 1.41 -9.62 -19.37
N LEU A 70 0.96 -10.28 -20.42
CA LEU A 70 1.25 -11.68 -20.71
C LEU A 70 2.26 -11.81 -21.83
N SER A 71 3.18 -12.75 -21.65
CA SER A 71 4.28 -13.00 -22.58
C SER A 71 4.43 -14.48 -22.92
N ASP A 72 4.78 -14.74 -24.18
CA ASP A 72 5.22 -16.03 -24.70
C ASP A 72 6.75 -16.11 -24.56
N GLY A 73 7.22 -16.69 -23.45
CA GLY A 73 8.59 -16.52 -22.99
C GLY A 73 8.92 -15.03 -22.81
N ASP A 74 9.87 -14.52 -23.59
CA ASP A 74 10.28 -13.12 -23.52
C ASP A 74 9.47 -12.16 -24.40
N ASN A 75 8.52 -12.64 -25.20
CA ASN A 75 7.76 -11.80 -26.14
C ASN A 75 6.38 -11.45 -25.58
N ASP A 76 6.10 -10.18 -25.36
CA ASP A 76 4.78 -9.71 -24.88
C ASP A 76 3.75 -9.78 -26.00
N PHE A 77 2.53 -10.24 -25.70
CA PHE A 77 1.46 -10.38 -26.70
C PHE A 77 0.09 -9.86 -26.26
N LEU A 78 -0.17 -9.77 -24.95
CA LEU A 78 -1.42 -9.24 -24.42
C LEU A 78 -1.13 -8.33 -23.22
N SER A 79 -1.82 -7.19 -23.16
CA SER A 79 -1.84 -6.32 -21.99
C SER A 79 -3.29 -6.05 -21.61
N LEU A 80 -3.63 -6.36 -20.36
CA LEU A 80 -4.96 -6.16 -19.79
C LEU A 80 -4.86 -5.07 -18.73
N ARG A 81 -5.53 -3.95 -18.97
CA ARG A 81 -5.53 -2.81 -18.06
C ARG A 81 -6.77 -2.83 -17.19
N VAL A 82 -6.58 -2.88 -15.88
CA VAL A 82 -7.62 -2.71 -14.87
C VAL A 82 -7.54 -1.26 -14.38
N THR A 83 -8.64 -0.52 -14.43
CA THR A 83 -8.70 0.90 -14.03
C THR A 83 -9.77 1.21 -12.99
N GLU A 84 -10.60 0.23 -12.66
CA GLU A 84 -11.67 0.37 -11.67
C GLU A 84 -11.32 -0.47 -10.43
N LEU A 85 -11.66 0.05 -9.26
CA LEU A 85 -11.39 -0.62 -7.99
C LEU A 85 -12.11 -1.97 -7.93
N LEU A 86 -11.35 -3.06 -7.75
CA LEU A 86 -11.87 -4.43 -7.62
C LEU A 86 -12.66 -4.91 -8.85
N SER A 87 -12.32 -4.42 -10.05
CA SER A 87 -12.95 -4.89 -11.28
C SER A 87 -12.21 -6.08 -11.88
N THR A 88 -12.95 -6.85 -12.67
CA THR A 88 -12.43 -7.98 -13.46
C THR A 88 -12.47 -7.60 -14.94
N VAL A 89 -11.34 -7.76 -15.61
CA VAL A 89 -11.21 -7.63 -17.07
C VAL A 89 -11.02 -9.02 -17.66
N SER A 90 -11.81 -9.35 -18.66
CA SER A 90 -11.77 -10.64 -19.36
C SER A 90 -11.43 -10.44 -20.83
N GLN A 91 -10.52 -11.25 -21.35
CA GLN A 91 -10.24 -11.36 -22.78
C GLN A 91 -10.48 -12.81 -23.20
N ARG A 92 -11.45 -13.01 -24.10
CA ARG A 92 -11.66 -14.29 -24.78
C ARG A 92 -11.04 -14.23 -26.17
N PHE A 93 -10.45 -15.32 -26.62
CA PHE A 93 -9.92 -15.43 -27.97
C PHE A 93 -10.93 -16.13 -28.87
N SER A 94 -11.20 -15.56 -30.05
CA SER A 94 -12.09 -16.19 -31.03
C SER A 94 -11.56 -17.55 -31.51
N SER A 95 -10.24 -17.71 -31.51
CA SER A 95 -9.52 -18.97 -31.71
C SER A 95 -8.38 -19.02 -30.71
N ALA A 96 -8.05 -20.19 -30.16
CA ALA A 96 -7.03 -20.30 -29.12
C ALA A 96 -5.70 -19.65 -29.54
N TYR A 97 -5.17 -18.76 -28.69
CA TYR A 97 -3.88 -18.13 -28.90
C TYR A 97 -2.77 -19.13 -28.57
N ARG A 98 -2.04 -19.55 -29.61
CA ARG A 98 -1.01 -20.59 -29.50
C ARG A 98 0.36 -19.97 -29.20
N LEU A 99 0.94 -20.31 -28.05
CA LEU A 99 2.31 -19.97 -27.69
C LEU A 99 3.33 -20.84 -28.45
N LYS A 100 4.60 -20.43 -28.52
CA LYS A 100 5.64 -21.30 -29.08
C LYS A 100 5.81 -22.58 -28.24
N THR A 101 6.15 -23.67 -28.91
CA THR A 101 6.42 -24.97 -28.26
C THR A 101 7.51 -24.82 -27.19
N ASN A 102 7.30 -25.44 -26.02
CA ASN A 102 8.14 -25.36 -24.82
C ASN A 102 8.21 -23.99 -24.13
N ASN A 103 7.56 -22.95 -24.66
CA ASN A 103 7.57 -21.67 -23.98
C ASN A 103 6.56 -21.66 -22.83
N ALA A 104 6.99 -21.09 -21.71
CA ALA A 104 6.10 -20.78 -20.61
C ALA A 104 5.28 -19.52 -20.91
N LEU A 105 4.04 -19.51 -20.45
CA LEU A 105 3.27 -18.29 -20.29
C LEU A 105 3.82 -17.55 -19.08
N MET A 106 4.33 -16.34 -19.34
CA MET A 106 4.90 -15.46 -18.35
C MET A 106 3.97 -14.28 -18.09
N ILE A 107 4.10 -13.68 -16.91
CA ILE A 107 3.36 -12.49 -16.49
C ILE A 107 4.31 -11.44 -15.93
N SER A 108 4.02 -10.19 -16.20
CA SER A 108 4.61 -9.03 -15.53
C SER A 108 3.55 -7.95 -15.36
N THR A 109 3.86 -6.93 -14.57
CA THR A 109 2.99 -5.76 -14.39
C THR A 109 3.64 -4.49 -14.90
N SER A 110 2.83 -3.50 -15.25
CA SER A 110 3.25 -2.12 -15.48
C SER A 110 2.18 -1.13 -15.05
N ASP A 111 2.55 0.15 -15.02
CA ASP A 111 1.64 1.26 -14.73
C ASP A 111 0.89 1.11 -13.40
N GLU A 112 1.56 0.49 -12.41
CA GLU A 112 0.96 0.13 -11.14
C GLU A 112 0.67 1.37 -10.31
N LYS A 113 -0.56 1.48 -9.83
CA LYS A 113 -0.93 2.54 -8.89
C LYS A 113 -0.62 2.13 -7.47
N ILE A 114 0.16 2.97 -6.80
CA ILE A 114 0.35 2.94 -5.36
C ILE A 114 -0.59 3.96 -4.74
N ASN A 115 -1.41 3.52 -3.78
CA ASN A 115 -2.25 4.43 -3.01
C ASN A 115 -1.59 4.69 -1.65
N CYS A 116 -1.51 5.95 -1.22
CA CYS A 116 -0.97 6.31 0.07
C CYS A 116 -1.99 7.08 0.91
N ASN A 117 -2.32 6.55 2.09
CA ASN A 117 -3.19 7.20 3.06
C ASN A 117 -2.36 7.74 4.22
N THR A 118 -2.64 8.97 4.62
CA THR A 118 -2.10 9.56 5.86
C THR A 118 -3.19 9.59 6.90
N SER A 119 -2.91 9.06 8.08
CA SER A 119 -3.84 9.03 9.21
C SER A 119 -3.22 9.70 10.43
N GLY A 120 -4.05 10.43 11.16
CA GLY A 120 -3.72 10.94 12.48
C GLY A 120 -4.16 9.96 13.57
N ALA A 121 -3.72 10.23 14.80
CA ALA A 121 -4.23 9.52 15.97
C ALA A 121 -5.74 9.76 16.14
N VAL A 122 -6.48 8.75 16.60
CA VAL A 122 -7.90 8.87 16.99
C VAL A 122 -8.07 9.12 18.49
N SER A 123 -7.01 8.89 19.27
CA SER A 123 -6.99 9.12 20.70
C SER A 123 -5.60 9.54 21.16
N ALA A 124 -5.54 10.35 22.21
CA ALA A 124 -4.32 10.74 22.90
C ALA A 124 -4.55 10.58 24.40
N THR A 125 -3.84 9.63 25.01
CA THR A 125 -3.96 9.34 26.45
C THR A 125 -2.68 9.76 27.15
N GLN A 126 -2.86 10.56 28.20
CA GLN A 126 -1.75 10.93 29.05
C GLN A 126 -1.45 9.82 30.05
N VAL A 127 -0.18 9.46 30.20
CA VAL A 127 0.26 8.48 31.21
C VAL A 127 1.47 9.00 31.96
N ALA A 128 1.62 8.49 33.19
CA ALA A 128 2.77 8.82 34.02
C ALA A 128 4.08 8.31 33.39
N TYR A 129 5.08 9.17 33.35
CA TYR A 129 6.46 8.84 33.00
C TYR A 129 7.34 9.21 34.18
N ASN A 130 8.03 8.22 34.77
CA ASN A 130 8.77 8.39 36.03
C ASN A 130 7.90 9.08 37.11
N SER A 131 6.68 8.58 37.29
CA SER A 131 5.70 8.99 38.29
C SER A 131 5.08 10.39 38.13
N ARG A 132 5.27 11.10 37.00
CA ARG A 132 4.49 12.33 36.72
C ARG A 132 3.91 12.36 35.31
N SER A 133 2.88 13.18 35.15
CA SER A 133 2.08 13.29 33.95
C SER A 133 1.62 14.75 33.82
N ASP A 134 2.50 15.61 33.27
CA ASP A 134 2.36 17.07 33.37
C ASP A 134 1.96 17.78 32.05
N PHE A 135 1.79 17.05 30.94
CA PHE A 135 1.17 17.58 29.73
C PHE A 135 -0.24 18.14 30.00
N ILE A 136 -0.56 19.22 29.30
CA ILE A 136 -1.91 19.80 29.21
C ILE A 136 -2.41 19.73 27.76
N ASN A 137 -3.73 19.75 27.59
CA ASN A 137 -4.41 19.72 26.29
C ASN A 137 -3.98 18.54 25.40
N VAL A 138 -3.80 17.34 25.98
CA VAL A 138 -3.31 16.15 25.23
C VAL A 138 -4.17 15.79 24.02
N ASN A 139 -5.47 16.06 24.08
CA ASN A 139 -6.40 15.82 22.97
C ASN A 139 -6.12 16.70 21.74
N ASN A 140 -5.34 17.77 21.88
CA ASN A 140 -4.89 18.55 20.72
C ASN A 140 -3.97 17.74 19.80
N ALA A 141 -3.34 16.68 20.30
CA ALA A 141 -2.50 15.78 19.51
C ALA A 141 -3.27 14.75 18.66
N VAL A 142 -4.60 14.78 18.70
CA VAL A 142 -5.49 13.89 17.92
C VAL A 142 -5.71 14.48 16.53
N GLY A 143 -5.75 13.60 15.53
CA GLY A 143 -5.92 13.98 14.12
C GLY A 143 -4.60 14.28 13.43
N LEU A 144 -4.69 14.99 12.31
CA LEU A 144 -3.55 15.46 11.53
C LEU A 144 -3.00 16.77 12.11
N ALA A 145 -1.77 17.10 11.75
CA ALA A 145 -1.14 18.35 12.19
C ALA A 145 -2.01 19.56 11.80
N ASN A 146 -2.34 20.40 12.77
CA ASN A 146 -3.22 21.55 12.56
C ASN A 146 -2.79 22.80 13.35
N GLY A 147 -1.66 22.73 14.05
CA GLY A 147 -1.13 23.80 14.90
C GLY A 147 -1.70 23.83 16.32
N SER A 148 -2.55 22.87 16.70
CA SER A 148 -3.08 22.75 18.07
C SER A 148 -2.12 21.91 18.90
N LEU A 149 -1.55 22.50 19.96
CA LEU A 149 -0.46 21.86 20.67
C LEU A 149 -0.93 21.22 21.99
N ALA A 150 -0.53 19.97 22.20
CA ALA A 150 -0.37 19.39 23.52
C ALA A 150 0.97 19.88 24.08
N VAL A 151 0.96 20.43 25.30
CA VAL A 151 2.11 21.17 25.82
C VAL A 151 2.48 20.67 27.21
N LEU A 152 3.78 20.49 27.43
CA LEU A 152 4.37 20.32 28.75
C LEU A 152 5.28 21.51 28.98
N ASN A 153 4.90 22.36 29.94
CA ASN A 153 5.68 23.52 30.32
C ASN A 153 6.50 23.22 31.56
N SER A 154 7.68 23.84 31.66
CA SER A 154 8.41 23.87 32.93
C SER A 154 7.77 24.88 33.90
N GLY A 155 7.64 24.49 35.16
CA GLY A 155 7.21 25.36 36.25
C GLY A 155 8.40 25.88 37.05
N LEU A 156 8.19 26.99 37.78
CA LEU A 156 9.18 27.46 38.75
C LEU A 156 9.37 26.39 39.85
N LEU A 157 10.62 25.97 40.08
CA LEU A 157 11.03 25.02 41.14
C LEU A 157 10.58 23.54 41.00
N ASN A 158 9.82 23.15 39.98
CA ASN A 158 9.36 21.75 39.81
C ASN A 158 9.78 21.16 38.45
N GLN A 159 10.42 19.99 38.48
CA GLN A 159 10.67 19.18 37.30
C GLN A 159 9.34 18.70 36.72
N THR A 160 9.09 18.97 35.44
CA THR A 160 7.90 18.48 34.74
C THR A 160 8.26 17.35 33.78
N ARG A 161 7.39 16.34 33.70
CA ARG A 161 7.58 15.18 32.82
C ARG A 161 6.23 14.54 32.50
N GLY A 162 6.18 13.82 31.40
CA GLY A 162 4.98 13.06 31.06
C GLY A 162 5.16 12.27 29.77
N ARG A 163 4.17 11.45 29.49
CA ARG A 163 4.06 10.70 28.24
C ARG A 163 2.65 10.85 27.68
N ILE A 164 2.56 11.01 26.37
CA ILE A 164 1.32 10.90 25.60
C ILE A 164 1.42 9.60 24.80
N ILE A 165 0.43 8.73 24.93
CA ILE A 165 0.25 7.54 24.08
C ILE A 165 -0.83 7.88 23.04
N LEU A 166 -0.53 7.64 21.77
CA LEU A 166 -1.45 7.86 20.66
C LEU A 166 -1.89 6.53 20.06
N GLY A 167 -3.20 6.37 19.89
CA GLY A 167 -3.83 5.22 19.27
C GLY A 167 -4.46 5.58 17.93
N TYR A 168 -4.58 4.58 17.04
CA TYR A 168 -4.94 4.79 15.63
C TYR A 168 -6.08 3.89 15.17
N SER A 169 -6.75 4.28 14.09
CA SER A 169 -7.70 3.45 13.35
C SER A 169 -7.46 3.69 11.85
N MET A 170 -6.63 2.85 11.24
CA MET A 170 -6.05 3.11 9.90
C MET A 170 -6.35 2.00 8.89
N LEU A 171 -7.06 0.96 9.29
CA LEU A 171 -7.28 -0.21 8.45
C LEU A 171 -8.21 0.14 7.27
N PRO A 172 -7.76 0.03 6.02
CA PRO A 172 -8.62 0.27 4.86
C PRO A 172 -9.73 -0.79 4.75
N SER A 173 -10.89 -0.44 4.20
CA SER A 173 -12.02 -1.37 4.05
C SER A 173 -11.72 -2.59 3.16
N ASN A 174 -10.77 -2.47 2.23
CA ASN A 174 -10.36 -3.51 1.28
C ASN A 174 -8.96 -4.06 1.57
N TYR A 175 -8.45 -3.95 2.80
CA TYR A 175 -7.09 -4.35 3.18
C TYR A 175 -6.73 -5.79 2.80
N ALA A 176 -7.72 -6.71 2.76
CA ALA A 176 -7.52 -8.10 2.37
C ALA A 176 -6.95 -8.25 0.94
N TYR A 177 -7.29 -7.31 0.06
CA TYR A 177 -6.82 -7.24 -1.32
C TYR A 177 -5.61 -6.32 -1.49
N LEU A 178 -5.09 -5.72 -0.43
CA LEU A 178 -3.97 -4.80 -0.51
C LEU A 178 -2.71 -5.40 0.12
N GLU A 179 -1.57 -4.93 -0.36
CA GLU A 179 -0.26 -5.19 0.22
C GLU A 179 0.34 -3.86 0.67
N ILE A 180 0.94 -3.87 1.86
CA ILE A 180 1.69 -2.72 2.37
C ILE A 180 3.00 -2.65 1.60
N THR A 181 3.31 -1.47 1.06
CA THR A 181 4.59 -1.21 0.39
C THR A 181 5.49 -0.28 1.21
N SER A 182 4.89 0.60 2.02
CA SER A 182 5.64 1.48 2.92
C SER A 182 4.80 1.94 4.11
N VAL A 183 5.44 2.10 5.26
CA VAL A 183 4.85 2.66 6.48
C VAL A 183 5.81 3.66 7.10
N VAL A 184 5.36 4.91 7.21
CA VAL A 184 6.16 6.04 7.67
C VAL A 184 5.45 6.78 8.80
N ILE A 185 6.14 6.97 9.93
CA ILE A 185 5.66 7.78 11.07
C ILE A 185 6.28 9.17 11.00
N LYS A 186 5.47 10.21 11.25
CA LYS A 186 5.87 11.61 11.27
C LYS A 186 5.49 12.26 12.58
N TYR A 187 6.45 12.85 13.29
CA TYR A 187 6.22 13.60 14.52
C TYR A 187 6.32 15.10 14.27
N TYR A 188 5.22 15.80 14.52
CA TYR A 188 5.15 17.26 14.51
C TYR A 188 5.31 17.76 15.94
N CYS A 189 6.54 18.12 16.31
CA CYS A 189 6.86 18.46 17.68
C CYS A 189 7.87 19.61 17.77
N ARG A 190 7.94 20.22 18.94
CA ARG A 190 8.90 21.28 19.26
C ARG A 190 9.42 21.12 20.67
N LEU A 191 10.71 21.37 20.83
CA LEU A 191 11.34 21.59 22.11
C LEU A 191 11.88 23.02 22.13
N SER A 192 11.55 23.80 23.16
CA SER A 192 12.02 25.18 23.31
C SER A 192 12.51 25.43 24.73
N LEU A 193 13.71 26.01 24.83
CA LEU A 193 14.31 26.46 26.09
C LEU A 193 14.51 27.96 26.04
N THR A 194 13.85 28.67 26.96
CA THR A 194 13.95 30.12 27.14
C THR A 194 14.88 30.49 28.30
N LEU A 195 15.04 29.59 29.27
CA LEU A 195 15.96 29.75 30.41
C LEU A 195 16.74 28.45 30.62
N ALA A 196 18.06 28.55 30.54
CA ALA A 196 18.96 27.41 30.67
C ALA A 196 19.27 27.10 32.15
N VAL A 197 18.38 26.35 32.79
CA VAL A 197 18.67 25.65 34.05
C VAL A 197 18.26 24.20 33.85
N GLY A 198 19.23 23.29 33.73
CA GLY A 198 19.03 21.86 33.51
C GLY A 198 18.88 21.46 32.03
N VAL A 199 18.43 20.23 31.81
CA VAL A 199 18.24 19.60 30.50
C VAL A 199 16.76 19.38 30.24
N SER A 200 16.30 19.75 29.05
CA SER A 200 14.98 19.36 28.56
C SER A 200 15.13 18.35 27.44
N SER A 201 14.26 17.36 27.40
CA SER A 201 14.28 16.34 26.36
C SER A 201 12.88 15.98 25.89
N MET A 202 12.83 15.51 24.65
CA MET A 202 11.70 14.79 24.11
C MET A 202 12.17 13.46 23.52
N ILE A 203 11.36 12.41 23.66
CA ILE A 203 11.68 11.07 23.17
C ILE A 203 10.49 10.53 22.39
N LEU A 204 10.77 9.99 21.22
CA LEU A 204 9.80 9.48 20.27
C LEU A 204 9.84 7.95 20.28
N TYR A 205 8.68 7.31 20.39
CA TYR A 205 8.55 5.86 20.49
C TYR A 205 7.44 5.33 19.60
N TRP A 206 7.57 4.09 19.13
CA TRP A 206 6.44 3.35 18.59
C TRP A 206 6.44 1.92 19.11
N ARG A 207 5.33 1.21 18.91
CA ARG A 207 5.23 -0.23 19.14
C ARG A 207 4.15 -0.84 18.25
N PRO A 208 4.29 -2.13 17.89
CA PRO A 208 3.35 -2.80 17.00
C PRO A 208 2.01 -3.14 17.66
N ASP A 209 1.99 -3.32 18.99
CA ASP A 209 0.78 -3.56 19.78
C ASP A 209 0.96 -3.03 21.22
N SER A 210 -0.15 -2.81 21.91
CA SER A 210 -0.26 -2.41 23.30
C SER A 210 0.42 -3.34 24.32
N LEU A 211 0.58 -4.62 23.99
CA LEU A 211 1.25 -5.60 24.85
C LEU A 211 2.78 -5.63 24.65
N GLU A 212 3.25 -5.06 23.55
CA GLU A 212 4.66 -5.06 23.18
C GLU A 212 5.44 -3.91 23.83
N ASN A 213 6.76 -4.09 23.92
CA ASN A 213 7.67 -3.08 24.44
C ASN A 213 7.77 -1.88 23.50
N TRP A 214 8.02 -0.70 24.08
CA TRP A 214 8.27 0.51 23.32
C TRP A 214 9.62 0.44 22.61
N ILE A 215 9.62 0.73 21.31
CA ILE A 215 10.82 0.88 20.49
C ILE A 215 11.14 2.38 20.42
N GLU A 216 12.31 2.76 20.94
CA GLU A 216 12.79 4.14 20.85
C GLU A 216 13.21 4.45 19.41
N LEU A 217 12.68 5.55 18.87
CA LEU A 217 13.03 6.04 17.55
C LEU A 217 14.13 7.09 17.64
N GLN A 218 13.98 8.05 18.56
CA GLN A 218 14.97 9.10 18.79
C GLN A 218 14.72 9.81 20.11
N GLN A 219 15.81 10.22 20.77
CA GLN A 219 15.81 11.20 21.83
C GLN A 219 16.44 12.50 21.34
N MET A 220 15.79 13.62 21.65
CA MET A 220 16.27 14.98 21.37
C MET A 220 16.34 15.75 22.67
N SER A 221 17.39 16.56 22.84
CA SER A 221 17.63 17.25 24.11
C SER A 221 18.31 18.59 23.89
N LEU A 222 18.01 19.53 24.77
CA LEU A 222 18.66 20.84 24.86
C LEU A 222 19.06 21.11 26.30
N SER A 223 20.27 21.64 26.48
CA SER A 223 20.83 22.08 27.77
C SER A 223 21.15 23.58 27.80
N LEU A 224 21.02 24.27 26.67
CA LEU A 224 21.23 25.70 26.49
C LEU A 224 19.98 26.31 25.84
N ILE A 225 19.86 27.65 25.92
CA ILE A 225 18.78 28.41 25.29
C ILE A 225 18.75 28.10 23.79
N GLY A 226 17.56 27.79 23.27
CA GLY A 226 17.39 27.40 21.87
C GLY A 226 16.09 26.65 21.62
N ALA A 227 15.89 26.23 20.37
CA ALA A 227 14.75 25.43 19.98
C ALA A 227 15.14 24.34 18.98
N ILE A 228 14.45 23.21 19.08
CA ILE A 228 14.38 22.16 18.08
C ILE A 228 12.94 22.17 17.58
N ASP A 229 12.72 22.47 16.31
CA ASP A 229 11.38 22.72 15.77
C ASP A 229 11.11 21.84 14.54
N TYR A 230 10.10 20.99 14.66
CA TYR A 230 9.62 20.09 13.61
C TYR A 230 8.12 20.26 13.34
N LEU A 231 7.54 21.43 13.68
CA LEU A 231 6.12 21.70 13.43
C LEU A 231 5.78 21.88 11.95
N THR A 232 6.76 22.24 11.11
CA THR A 232 6.56 22.42 9.65
C THR A 232 7.21 21.31 8.82
N VAL A 233 8.35 20.80 9.28
CA VAL A 233 9.06 19.66 8.68
C VAL A 233 9.17 18.58 9.76
N PRO A 234 8.33 17.53 9.73
CA PRO A 234 8.25 16.58 10.83
C PRO A 234 9.48 15.67 10.89
N VAL A 235 9.79 15.18 12.10
CA VAL A 235 10.74 14.08 12.24
C VAL A 235 10.10 12.81 11.69
N THR A 236 10.77 12.17 10.73
CA THR A 236 10.19 11.09 9.94
C THR A 236 10.94 9.79 10.15
N TYR A 237 10.21 8.69 10.35
CA TYR A 237 10.76 7.34 10.52
C TYR A 237 10.07 6.35 9.59
N ASP A 238 10.87 5.61 8.83
CA ASP A 238 10.40 4.48 8.04
C ASP A 238 10.44 3.21 8.90
N ILE A 239 9.27 2.61 9.12
CA ILE A 239 9.12 1.36 9.89
C ILE A 239 8.70 0.20 8.98
N THR A 240 8.77 0.36 7.66
CA THR A 240 8.30 -0.61 6.66
C THR A 240 8.83 -2.01 6.91
N ASN A 241 10.14 -2.15 7.10
CA ASN A 241 10.76 -3.46 7.33
C ASN A 241 10.24 -4.14 8.60
N ALA A 242 10.06 -3.38 9.68
CA ALA A 242 9.54 -3.94 10.94
C ALA A 242 8.09 -4.41 10.80
N VAL A 243 7.27 -3.68 10.03
CA VAL A 243 5.88 -4.06 9.75
C VAL A 243 5.80 -5.26 8.82
N LEU A 244 6.60 -5.30 7.73
CA LEU A 244 6.57 -6.37 6.75
C LEU A 244 7.18 -7.68 7.24
N GLN A 245 8.04 -7.64 8.27
CA GLN A 245 8.58 -8.85 8.90
C GLN A 245 7.59 -9.53 9.86
N ALA A 246 6.50 -8.86 10.24
CA ALA A 246 5.46 -9.47 11.05
C ALA A 246 4.72 -10.57 10.25
N SER A 247 4.23 -11.59 10.95
CA SER A 247 3.41 -12.65 10.35
C SER A 247 2.14 -12.10 9.70
N ASN A 248 1.57 -11.05 10.28
CA ASN A 248 0.42 -10.32 9.75
C ASN A 248 0.66 -8.81 9.81
N PRO A 249 1.20 -8.19 8.73
CA PRO A 249 1.46 -6.75 8.70
C PRO A 249 0.22 -5.88 8.96
N TRP A 250 -0.97 -6.33 8.56
CA TRP A 250 -2.22 -5.59 8.78
C TRP A 250 -2.66 -5.58 10.24
N GLU A 251 -2.31 -6.61 11.02
CA GLU A 251 -2.54 -6.64 12.47
C GLU A 251 -1.69 -5.58 13.18
N VAL A 252 -0.43 -5.43 12.76
CA VAL A 252 0.44 -4.35 13.25
C VAL A 252 -0.18 -2.98 12.95
N ILE A 253 -0.65 -2.73 11.71
CA ILE A 253 -1.31 -1.47 11.36
C ILE A 253 -2.56 -1.20 12.20
N SER A 254 -3.33 -2.25 12.51
CA SER A 254 -4.56 -2.13 13.30
C SER A 254 -4.28 -1.79 14.78
N ASN A 255 -3.16 -2.26 15.33
CA ASN A 255 -2.91 -2.24 16.77
C ASN A 255 -1.76 -1.30 17.18
N MET A 256 -1.00 -0.78 16.22
CA MET A 256 0.18 0.03 16.51
C MET A 256 -0.17 1.26 17.34
N GLN A 257 0.80 1.66 18.16
CA GLN A 257 0.73 2.88 18.96
C GLN A 257 2.02 3.67 18.83
N THR A 258 1.92 4.97 19.03
CA THR A 258 3.09 5.82 19.21
C THR A 258 3.07 6.45 20.59
N SER A 259 4.24 6.86 21.06
CA SER A 259 4.39 7.55 22.32
C SER A 259 5.35 8.71 22.18
N PHE A 260 4.97 9.82 22.80
CA PHE A 260 5.76 11.04 22.89
C PHE A 260 6.03 11.34 24.36
N VAL A 261 7.29 11.36 24.75
CA VAL A 261 7.73 11.68 26.11
C VAL A 261 8.34 13.07 26.11
N GLY A 262 8.00 13.88 27.12
CA GLY A 262 8.65 15.15 27.40
C GLY A 262 9.18 15.18 28.83
N THR A 263 10.38 15.72 29.02
CA THR A 263 10.96 15.94 30.35
C THR A 263 11.71 17.26 30.46
N HIS A 264 11.59 17.91 31.61
CA HIS A 264 12.43 19.03 32.04
C HIS A 264 13.08 18.68 33.38
N THR A 265 14.41 18.63 33.41
CA THR A 265 15.17 18.27 34.62
C THR A 265 15.58 19.46 35.48
N GLY A 266 15.48 20.70 34.97
CA GLY A 266 15.83 21.89 35.73
C GLY A 266 14.78 22.99 35.74
N LEU A 267 15.12 24.06 36.44
CA LEU A 267 14.21 25.08 36.94
C LEU A 267 14.23 26.29 36.00
N GLY A 268 13.41 26.26 34.95
CA GLY A 268 13.29 27.38 34.01
C GLY A 268 11.83 27.80 33.87
N LEU A 269 11.57 29.10 33.78
CA LEU A 269 10.26 29.58 33.31
C LEU A 269 10.28 29.65 31.79
N GLY A 270 9.23 29.12 31.16
CA GLY A 270 9.01 29.23 29.71
C GLY A 270 9.64 28.14 28.84
N ASN A 271 10.26 27.10 29.42
CA ASN A 271 10.64 25.93 28.62
C ASN A 271 9.37 25.14 28.28
N ALA A 272 9.30 24.64 27.06
CA ALA A 272 8.14 23.93 26.55
C ALA A 272 8.56 22.74 25.71
N VAL A 273 7.91 21.60 25.94
CA VAL A 273 7.87 20.45 25.04
C VAL A 273 6.46 20.41 24.44
N GLN A 274 6.36 20.41 23.12
CA GLN A 274 5.10 20.54 22.40
C GLN A 274 4.94 19.42 21.37
N LEU A 275 3.73 18.88 21.28
CA LEU A 275 3.31 17.94 20.25
C LEU A 275 2.06 18.50 19.56
N ASP A 276 2.12 18.68 18.24
CA ASP A 276 0.96 19.03 17.40
C ASP A 276 0.22 17.76 16.97
N ALA A 277 0.93 16.81 16.35
CA ALA A 277 0.34 15.55 15.93
C ALA A 277 1.42 14.48 15.69
N VAL A 278 0.95 13.24 15.60
CA VAL A 278 1.72 12.15 14.99
C VAL A 278 0.90 11.60 13.82
N GLU A 279 1.49 11.64 12.63
CA GLU A 279 0.86 11.12 11.42
C GLU A 279 1.53 9.81 11.01
N VAL A 280 0.73 8.87 10.54
CA VAL A 280 1.20 7.62 9.95
C VAL A 280 0.76 7.61 8.49
N LYS A 281 1.74 7.54 7.59
CA LYS A 281 1.52 7.39 6.15
C LYS A 281 1.74 5.93 5.76
N ILE A 282 0.74 5.31 5.17
CA ILE A 282 0.77 3.93 4.69
C ILE A 282 0.57 3.96 3.18
N CYS A 283 1.55 3.45 2.43
CA CYS A 283 1.44 3.24 1.00
C CYS A 283 1.18 1.76 0.71
N MET A 284 0.34 1.50 -0.28
CA MET A 284 -0.20 0.17 -0.58
C MET A 284 -0.25 -0.08 -2.08
N SER A 285 -0.04 -1.34 -2.46
CA SER A 285 -0.28 -1.87 -3.80
C SER A 285 -1.41 -2.91 -3.77
N GLY A 286 -1.88 -3.30 -4.95
CA GLY A 286 -2.90 -4.34 -5.09
C GLY A 286 -2.35 -5.76 -5.06
N LYS A 287 -3.10 -6.68 -4.44
CA LYS A 287 -3.03 -8.12 -4.69
C LYS A 287 -3.86 -8.45 -5.91
N ASN A 288 -3.18 -8.61 -7.03
CA ASN A 288 -3.79 -8.93 -8.30
C ASN A 288 -4.10 -10.43 -8.36
N GLN A 289 -5.06 -10.79 -9.20
CA GLN A 289 -5.43 -12.18 -9.47
C GLN A 289 -5.53 -12.37 -10.97
N ILE A 290 -5.15 -13.55 -11.43
CA ILE A 290 -5.32 -13.98 -12.81
C ILE A 290 -5.90 -15.39 -12.84
N THR A 291 -6.83 -15.59 -13.77
CA THR A 291 -7.33 -16.90 -14.17
C THR A 291 -7.08 -17.10 -15.65
N LEU A 292 -6.49 -18.23 -16.01
CA LEU A 292 -6.17 -18.60 -17.38
C LEU A 292 -6.98 -19.82 -17.77
N PHE A 293 -7.51 -19.81 -18.99
CA PHE A 293 -8.26 -20.91 -19.57
C PHE A 293 -7.56 -21.35 -20.85
N GLY A 294 -7.34 -22.66 -21.02
CA GLY A 294 -6.70 -23.19 -22.21
C GLY A 294 -6.50 -24.69 -22.15
N TYR A 295 -5.58 -25.17 -22.99
CA TYR A 295 -5.14 -26.57 -23.05
C TYR A 295 -3.71 -26.65 -23.59
N GLU A 296 -3.11 -27.85 -23.62
CA GLU A 296 -1.77 -28.09 -24.19
C GLU A 296 -1.83 -29.04 -25.39
N ALA A 297 -1.10 -28.72 -26.47
CA ALA A 297 -1.01 -29.57 -27.67
C ALA A 297 0.36 -29.54 -28.36
#